data_AF-A0A8T5MUW5-F1
#
_entry.id   AF-A0A8T5MUW5-F1
#
_cell.length_a   1.000
_cell.length_b   1.000
_cell.length_c   1.000
_cell.angle_alpha   90.00
_cell.angle_beta   90.00
_cell.angle_gamma   90.00
#
_symmetry.space_group_name_H-M   'P 1'
#
loop_
_entity.id
_entity.type
_entity.pdbx_description
1 polymer ?
#
loop_
_entity_poly.entity_id
_entity_poly.type
_entity_poly.pdbx_seq_one_letter_code
_entity_poly.pdbx_strand_id
1 'polypeptide(L)' 'IGSTQSAPLKNVHNFGGFTDGDRCVFIAKEFGAESIALIGFDFEDSNVSEVKQKKLQWAKKLIMMCEF' A
#
# COMPACT_ATOMS: atom_id res chain seq x y z
N ILE A 1 -0.61 -16.53 7.43
CA ILE A 1 -0.71 -16.02 6.04
C ILE A 1 0.26 -14.87 5.91
N GLY A 2 1.09 -14.87 4.86
CA GLY A 2 2.03 -13.78 4.57
C GLY A 2 1.64 -12.98 3.33
N SER A 3 2.16 -11.77 3.20
CA SER A 3 2.06 -10.94 1.98
C SER A 3 3.43 -10.70 1.36
N THR A 4 3.51 -10.51 0.05
CA THR A 4 4.75 -10.15 -0.66
C THR A 4 4.49 -9.11 -1.74
N GLN A 5 5.53 -8.32 -2.07
CA GLN A 5 5.61 -7.43 -3.23
C GLN A 5 6.26 -8.12 -4.46
N SER A 6 6.65 -9.38 -4.33
CA SER A 6 7.28 -10.20 -5.39
C SER A 6 6.34 -11.30 -5.89
N ALA A 7 6.88 -12.26 -6.65
CA ALA A 7 6.11 -13.44 -7.03
C ALA A 7 5.58 -14.16 -5.77
N PRO A 8 4.30 -14.57 -5.75
CA PRO A 8 3.72 -15.27 -4.61
C PRO A 8 4.40 -16.62 -4.37
N LEU A 9 4.38 -17.08 -3.12
CA LEU A 9 4.87 -18.38 -2.68
C LEU A 9 3.74 -19.16 -2.01
N LYS A 10 4.00 -20.42 -1.60
CA LYS A 10 3.03 -21.18 -0.81
C LYS A 10 2.67 -20.43 0.47
N ASN A 11 1.38 -20.12 0.65
CA ASN A 11 0.82 -19.36 1.78
C ASN A 11 1.31 -17.90 1.90
N VAL A 12 1.93 -17.35 0.84
CA VAL A 12 2.38 -15.96 0.76
C VAL A 12 1.81 -15.34 -0.51
N HIS A 13 0.92 -14.36 -0.35
CA HIS A 13 0.11 -13.81 -1.43
C HIS A 13 0.62 -12.42 -1.84
N ASN A 14 0.54 -12.11 -3.13
CA ASN A 14 0.76 -10.75 -3.60
C ASN A 14 -0.60 -10.12 -3.91
N PHE A 15 -1.02 -9.18 -3.06
CA PHE A 15 -2.29 -8.45 -3.20
C PHE A 15 -2.13 -7.14 -3.96
N GLY A 16 -0.90 -6.76 -4.32
CA GLY A 16 -0.54 -5.43 -4.81
C GLY A 16 0.11 -4.57 -3.72
N GLY A 17 0.35 -3.31 -4.06
CA GLY A 17 1.11 -2.37 -3.23
C GLY A 17 2.63 -2.54 -3.35
N PHE A 18 3.35 -1.47 -3.04
CA PHE A 18 4.81 -1.38 -3.19
C PHE A 18 5.54 -1.41 -1.85
N THR A 19 5.00 -0.73 -0.84
CA THR A 19 5.49 -0.68 0.53
C THR A 19 4.52 -1.38 1.48
N ASP A 20 4.91 -1.55 2.73
CA ASP A 20 4.03 -2.16 3.73
C ASP A 20 2.79 -1.29 4.02
N GLY A 21 2.94 0.03 3.90
CA GLY A 21 1.89 1.00 4.16
C GLY A 21 0.77 1.00 3.12
N ASP A 22 1.08 1.02 1.83
CA ASP A 22 0.04 0.93 0.78
C ASP A 22 -0.46 -0.50 0.59
N ARG A 23 0.38 -1.53 0.78
CA ARG A 23 -0.05 -2.93 0.67
C ARG A 23 -1.19 -3.29 1.64
N CYS A 24 -1.28 -2.64 2.80
CA CYS A 24 -2.40 -2.88 3.71
C CYS A 24 -3.75 -2.43 3.11
N VAL A 25 -3.76 -1.41 2.25
CA VAL A 25 -4.95 -0.94 1.53
C VAL A 25 -5.41 -2.00 0.54
N PHE A 26 -4.49 -2.57 -0.23
CA PHE A 26 -4.80 -3.64 -1.18
C PHE A 26 -5.32 -4.90 -0.50
N ILE A 27 -4.71 -5.27 0.64
CA ILE A 27 -5.21 -6.37 1.47
C ILE A 27 -6.64 -6.07 1.96
N ALA A 28 -6.87 -4.91 2.56
CA ALA A 28 -8.20 -4.55 3.06
C ALA A 28 -9.26 -4.56 1.96
N LYS A 29 -8.93 -4.05 0.77
CA LYS A 29 -9.79 -4.10 -0.41
C LYS A 29 -10.09 -5.54 -0.85
N GLU A 30 -9.07 -6.40 -1.00
CA GLU A 30 -9.25 -7.79 -1.41
C GLU A 30 -10.23 -8.55 -0.50
N PHE A 31 -10.21 -8.23 0.80
CA PHE A 31 -11.10 -8.82 1.79
C PHE A 31 -12.42 -8.05 1.99
N GLY A 32 -12.75 -7.11 1.10
CA GLY A 32 -14.05 -6.45 1.06
C GLY A 32 -14.30 -5.42 2.15
N ALA A 33 -13.26 -4.72 2.61
CA ALA A 33 -13.44 -3.61 3.54
C ALA A 33 -14.33 -2.52 2.94
N GLU A 34 -15.39 -2.13 3.68
CA GLU A 34 -16.33 -1.07 3.28
C GLU A 34 -15.64 0.32 3.23
N SER A 35 -14.67 0.55 4.10
CA SER A 35 -13.89 1.79 4.14
C SER A 35 -12.48 1.54 4.69
N ILE A 36 -11.53 2.40 4.29
CA ILE A 36 -10.13 2.31 4.70
C ILE A 36 -9.67 3.70 5.13
N ALA A 37 -9.17 3.80 6.37
CA ALA A 37 -8.56 5.01 6.91
C ALA A 37 -7.06 4.80 7.14
N LEU A 38 -6.23 5.65 6.53
CA LEU A 38 -4.78 5.62 6.68
C LEU A 38 -4.33 6.65 7.73
N ILE A 39 -4.08 6.19 8.96
CA ILE A 39 -3.69 7.07 10.05
C ILE A 39 -2.17 7.26 10.07
N GLY A 40 -1.71 8.52 10.14
CA GLY A 40 -0.29 8.86 10.12
C GLY A 40 0.40 8.64 8.76
N PHE A 41 -0.40 8.52 7.69
CA PHE A 41 0.09 8.33 6.33
C PHE A 41 -0.17 9.59 5.50
N ASP A 42 0.73 10.56 5.62
CA ASP A 42 0.69 11.78 4.82
C ASP A 42 1.48 11.57 3.52
N PHE A 43 0.80 11.63 2.38
CA PHE A 43 1.41 11.47 1.06
C PHE A 43 2.28 12.66 0.65
N GLU A 44 2.05 13.84 1.24
CA GLU A 44 2.72 15.10 0.91
C GLU A 44 3.73 15.54 1.97
N ASP A 45 4.09 14.65 2.91
CA ASP A 45 5.07 14.93 3.96
C ASP A 45 6.43 15.29 3.34
N SER A 46 6.78 16.57 3.40
CA SER A 46 8.03 17.12 2.89
C SER A 46 9.17 17.07 3.91
N ASN A 47 8.89 16.70 5.17
CA ASN A 47 9.88 16.63 6.25
C ASN A 47 10.57 15.26 6.36
N VAL A 48 10.36 14.38 5.38
CA VAL A 48 11.00 13.05 5.30
C VAL A 48 12.09 13.02 4.24
N SER A 49 12.94 11.99 4.29
CA SER A 49 13.98 11.79 3.28
C SER A 49 13.43 11.69 1.86
N GLU A 50 14.20 12.12 0.87
CA GLU A 50 13.82 12.08 -0.55
C GLU A 50 13.35 10.69 -1.00
N VAL A 51 13.96 9.62 -0.48
CA VAL A 51 13.55 8.24 -0.77
C VAL A 51 12.16 7.95 -0.21
N LYS A 52 11.87 8.39 1.02
CA LYS A 52 10.53 8.21 1.62
C LYS A 52 9.50 9.06 0.89
N GLN A 53 9.83 10.30 0.49
CA GLN A 53 8.94 11.13 -0.34
C GLN A 53 8.57 10.42 -1.65
N LYS A 54 9.57 9.87 -2.37
CA LYS A 54 9.31 9.10 -3.61
C LYS A 54 8.42 7.87 -3.35
N LYS A 55 8.62 7.16 -2.24
CA LYS A 55 7.77 6.02 -1.84
C LYS A 55 6.33 6.45 -1.57
N LEU A 56 6.12 7.58 -0.88
CA LEU A 56 4.81 8.14 -0.60
C LEU A 56 4.08 8.51 -1.89
N GLN A 57 4.76 9.12 -2.86
CA GLN A 57 4.17 9.46 -4.15
C GLN A 57 3.79 8.22 -4.97
N TRP A 58 4.58 7.15 -4.91
CA TRP A 58 4.21 5.86 -5.51
C TRP A 58 3.01 5.22 -4.81
N ALA A 59 3.00 5.21 -3.48
CA ALA A 59 1.86 4.73 -2.69
C ALA A 59 0.57 5.48 -3.04
N LYS A 60 0.63 6.82 -3.11
CA LYS A 60 -0.50 7.67 -3.53
C LYS A 60 -1.02 7.26 -4.90
N LYS A 61 -0.14 7.13 -5.88
CA LYS A 61 -0.50 6.75 -7.26
C LYS A 61 -1.15 5.36 -7.31
N LEU A 62 -0.56 4.37 -6.64
CA LEU A 62 -1.08 3.00 -6.61
C LEU A 62 -2.45 2.93 -5.96
N ILE A 63 -2.65 3.61 -4.83
CA ILE A 63 -3.93 3.64 -4.12
C ILE A 63 -5.00 4.36 -4.96
N MET A 64 -4.66 5.49 -5.61
CA MET A 64 -5.60 6.23 -6.47
C MET A 64 -5.99 5.48 -7.75
N MET A 65 -5.14 4.57 -8.23
CA MET A 65 -5.46 3.68 -9.34
C MET A 65 -6.28 2.45 -8.90
N CYS A 66 -6.41 2.22 -7.59
CA CYS A 66 -7.20 1.15 -7.04
C CYS A 66 -8.66 1.61 -6.96
N GLU A 67 -9.54 1.06 -7.80
CA GLU A 67 -10.98 1.34 -7.74
C GLU A 67 -11.57 0.77 -6.43
N PHE A 68 -12.34 1.54 -5.67
CA PHE A 68 -13.03 1.09 -4.45
C PHE A 68 -14.52 0.96 -4.70
#